data_AF-A0A0R2KT66-F1
#
_entry.id   AF-A0A0R2KT66-F1
#
_cell.length_a   1.000
_cell.length_b   1.000
_cell.length_c   1.000
_cell.angle_alpha   90.00
_cell.angle_beta   90.00
_cell.angle_gamma   90.00
#
_symmetry.space_group_name_H-M   'P 1'
#
loop_
_entity.id
_entity.type
_entity.pdbx_description
1 polymer ?
#
loop_
_entity_poly.entity_id
_entity_poly.type
_entity_poly.pdbx_seq_one_letter_code
_entity_poly.pdbx_strand_id
1 'polypeptide(L)'
;MGFAYKLVLSLDEDTGYENFYILDLPIKKVKQTTIAFEDQAELGRLFDADVLVKDKNAAISRRDLGPSPRKCFICDRPAKECARSRRHSVAEMQDYISELYAKNVK
;
A
#
# COMPACT_ATOMS: atom_id res chain seq x y z
N MET A 1 1.94 -10.72 12.99
CA MET A 1 0.75 -11.40 12.45
C MET A 1 1.23 -12.59 11.63
N GLY A 2 0.94 -13.82 12.07
CA GLY A 2 1.46 -15.05 11.44
C GLY A 2 0.36 -15.80 10.70
N PHE A 3 0.00 -15.34 9.51
CA PHE A 3 -0.86 -16.12 8.63
C PHE A 3 -0.05 -17.24 7.98
N ALA A 4 -0.68 -18.40 7.78
CA ALA A 4 -0.15 -19.37 6.85
C ALA A 4 -0.29 -18.78 5.44
N TYR A 5 0.82 -18.70 4.73
CA TYR A 5 0.87 -18.25 3.34
C TYR A 5 1.87 -19.07 2.55
N LYS A 6 1.71 -19.10 1.23
CA LYS A 6 2.70 -19.59 0.28
C LYS A 6 3.19 -18.42 -0.56
N LEU A 7 4.47 -18.10 -0.48
CA LEU A 7 5.13 -17.23 -1.47
C LEU A 7 5.19 -17.99 -2.79
N VAL A 8 4.62 -17.41 -3.85
CA VAL A 8 4.59 -18.02 -5.18
C VAL A 8 5.52 -17.35 -6.18
N LEU A 9 5.80 -16.07 -5.99
CA LEU A 9 6.70 -15.30 -6.83
C LEU A 9 7.30 -14.15 -6.02
N SER A 10 8.59 -13.92 -6.21
CA SER A 10 9.34 -12.78 -5.70
C SER A 10 10.09 -12.19 -6.89
N LEU A 11 9.91 -10.90 -7.13
CA LEU A 11 10.56 -10.14 -8.19
C LEU A 11 11.47 -9.08 -7.55
N ASP A 12 12.63 -8.87 -8.17
CA ASP A 12 13.59 -7.82 -7.85
C ASP A 12 14.02 -7.19 -9.17
N GLU A 13 13.19 -6.26 -9.63
CA GLU A 13 13.34 -5.58 -10.92
C GLU A 13 13.64 -4.09 -10.68
N ASP A 14 14.04 -3.37 -11.73
CA ASP A 14 14.29 -1.91 -11.65
C ASP A 14 13.07 -1.10 -11.18
N THR A 15 11.86 -1.69 -11.26
CA THR A 15 10.61 -1.11 -10.74
C THR A 15 10.42 -1.29 -9.24
N GLY A 16 11.29 -2.06 -8.58
CA GLY A 16 11.27 -2.37 -7.15
C GLY A 16 10.89 -3.83 -6.84
N TYR A 17 10.91 -4.15 -5.54
CA TYR A 17 10.58 -5.48 -5.03
C TYR A 17 9.08 -5.75 -5.05
N GLU A 18 8.67 -6.89 -5.61
CA GLU A 18 7.28 -7.34 -5.63
C GLU A 18 7.16 -8.79 -5.17
N ASN A 19 6.20 -9.07 -4.28
CA ASN A 19 5.95 -10.42 -3.76
C ASN A 19 4.49 -10.83 -3.94
N PHE A 20 4.29 -12.05 -4.40
CA PHE A 20 2.97 -12.65 -4.57
C PHE A 20 2.77 -13.77 -3.56
N TYR A 21 1.71 -13.67 -2.76
CA TYR A 21 1.37 -14.64 -1.73
C TYR A 21 0.00 -15.26 -2.00
N ILE A 22 -0.10 -16.57 -1.79
CA ILE A 22 -1.38 -17.28 -1.70
C ILE A 22 -1.70 -17.51 -0.23
N LEU A 23 -2.90 -17.11 0.19
CA LEU A 23 -3.42 -17.31 1.53
C LEU A 23 -4.80 -17.98 1.45
N ASP A 24 -5.07 -18.90 2.36
CA ASP A 24 -6.39 -19.49 2.56
C ASP A 24 -7.13 -18.75 3.69
N LEU A 25 -7.58 -17.53 3.40
CA LEU A 25 -8.25 -16.65 4.35
C LEU A 25 -9.36 -15.83 3.68
N PRO A 26 -10.37 -15.37 4.44
CA PRO A 26 -11.38 -14.47 3.91
C PRO A 26 -10.77 -13.19 3.34
N ILE A 27 -11.13 -12.85 2.10
CA ILE A 27 -10.59 -11.69 1.36
C ILE A 27 -10.62 -10.38 2.17
N LYS A 28 -11.71 -10.12 2.89
CA LYS A 28 -11.86 -8.91 3.72
C LYS A 28 -10.85 -8.87 4.86
N LYS A 29 -10.56 -10.01 5.50
CA LYS A 29 -9.60 -10.13 6.59
C LYS A 29 -8.18 -9.88 6.09
N VAL A 30 -7.83 -10.42 4.91
CA VAL A 30 -6.54 -10.17 4.27
C VAL A 30 -6.39 -8.68 3.95
N LYS A 31 -7.36 -8.05 3.28
CA LYS A 31 -7.27 -6.63 2.92
C LYS A 31 -7.30 -5.70 4.14
N GLN A 32 -8.02 -6.03 5.22
CA GLN A 32 -7.91 -5.29 6.49
C GLN A 32 -6.48 -5.34 7.04
N THR A 33 -5.82 -6.48 6.93
CA THR A 33 -4.43 -6.63 7.39
C THR A 33 -3.46 -5.85 6.51
N THR A 34 -3.65 -5.86 5.19
CA THR A 34 -2.80 -5.06 4.29
C THR A 34 -2.96 -3.56 4.53
N ILE A 35 -4.19 -3.09 4.75
CA ILE A 35 -4.46 -1.69 5.13
C ILE A 35 -3.79 -1.34 6.46
N ALA A 36 -3.89 -2.22 7.46
CA ALA A 36 -3.23 -2.01 8.74
C ALA A 36 -1.71 -1.95 8.59
N PHE A 37 -1.11 -2.83 7.78
CA PHE A 37 0.32 -2.79 7.45
C PHE A 37 0.73 -1.47 6.81
N GLU A 38 -0.05 -1.01 5.81
CA GLU A 38 0.21 0.27 5.13
C GLU A 38 0.08 1.48 6.07
N ASP A 39 -0.85 1.43 7.03
CA ASP A 39 -1.17 2.58 7.89
C ASP A 39 -0.40 2.59 9.23
N GLN A 40 0.14 1.46 9.70
CA GLN A 40 0.77 1.34 11.03
C GLN A 40 2.24 1.77 11.08
N ALA A 41 3.01 1.63 10.00
CA ALA A 41 4.43 1.91 9.98
C ALA A 41 4.73 3.12 9.09
N GLU A 42 5.74 3.92 9.47
CA GLU A 42 6.17 5.10 8.68
C GLU A 42 6.51 4.68 7.24
N LEU A 43 7.33 3.63 7.09
CA LEU A 43 7.64 3.02 5.78
C LEU A 43 6.49 2.23 5.18
N GLY A 44 5.58 1.70 6.01
CA GLY A 44 4.42 0.92 5.55
C GLY A 44 3.59 1.67 4.52
N ARG A 45 3.48 3.00 4.67
CA ARG A 45 2.70 3.85 3.75
C ARG A 45 3.24 3.86 2.32
N LEU A 46 4.52 3.54 2.13
CA LEU A 46 5.19 3.47 0.82
C LEU A 46 4.85 2.19 0.04
N PHE A 47 4.38 1.15 0.72
CA PHE A 47 3.98 -0.09 0.08
C PHE A 47 2.57 0.01 -0.50
N ASP A 48 2.32 -0.70 -1.60
CA ASP A 48 0.99 -0.88 -2.16
C ASP A 48 0.62 -2.36 -2.16
N ALA A 49 -0.32 -2.76 -1.32
CA ALA A 49 -0.67 -4.15 -1.08
C ALA A 49 -2.11 -4.46 -1.52
N ASP A 50 -2.20 -5.15 -2.67
CA ASP A 50 -3.46 -5.55 -3.27
C ASP A 50 -3.87 -6.98 -2.95
N VAL A 51 -5.20 -7.19 -2.86
CA VAL A 51 -5.80 -8.48 -2.55
C VAL A 51 -6.71 -8.88 -3.69
N LEU A 52 -6.27 -9.91 -4.41
CA LEU A 52 -6.93 -10.50 -5.56
C LEU A 52 -7.64 -11.80 -5.16
N VAL A 53 -8.74 -12.13 -5.85
CA VAL A 53 -9.42 -13.43 -5.73
C VAL A 53 -9.60 -13.99 -7.12
N LYS A 54 -9.33 -15.29 -7.26
CA LYS A 54 -9.30 -16.02 -8.54
C LYS A 54 -10.50 -15.72 -9.45
N ASP A 55 -11.69 -15.60 -8.88
CA ASP A 55 -12.95 -15.42 -9.63
C ASP A 55 -13.46 -13.97 -9.62
N LYS A 56 -12.62 -13.00 -9.27
CA LYS A 56 -12.94 -11.57 -9.35
C LYS A 56 -12.01 -10.88 -10.34
N ASN A 57 -12.61 -10.08 -11.22
CA ASN A 57 -11.89 -9.31 -12.23
C ASN A 57 -11.10 -8.12 -11.65
N ALA A 58 -11.23 -7.82 -10.36
CA ALA A 58 -10.57 -6.68 -9.72
C ALA A 58 -10.20 -6.97 -8.27
N ALA A 59 -9.11 -6.34 -7.82
CA ALA A 59 -8.75 -6.28 -6.41
C ALA A 59 -9.85 -5.60 -5.59
N ILE A 60 -10.01 -6.01 -4.34
CA ILE A 60 -10.83 -5.23 -3.41
C ILE A 60 -10.10 -3.99 -2.95
N SER A 61 -10.83 -2.88 -2.93
CA SER A 61 -10.35 -1.57 -2.56
C SER A 61 -10.56 -1.30 -1.08
N ARG A 62 -9.90 -0.25 -0.55
CA ARG A 62 -10.15 0.25 0.81
C ARG A 62 -11.62 0.61 1.05
N ARG A 63 -12.31 1.12 0.01
CA ARG A 63 -13.72 1.53 0.08
C ARG A 63 -14.67 0.35 0.31
N ASP A 64 -14.29 -0.84 -0.13
CA ASP A 64 -15.08 -2.06 0.07
C ASP A 64 -15.10 -2.51 1.55
N LEU A 65 -14.21 -1.96 2.38
CA LEU A 65 -14.11 -2.22 3.82
C LEU A 65 -14.57 -1.04 4.69
N GLY A 66 -14.74 0.15 4.13
CA GLY A 66 -15.17 1.35 4.85
C GLY A 66 -14.57 2.65 4.29
N PRO A 67 -14.91 3.80 4.88
CA PRO A 67 -14.59 5.13 4.32
C PRO A 67 -13.18 5.63 4.69
N SER A 68 -12.15 4.78 4.72
CA SER A 68 -10.77 5.22 5.02
C SER A 68 -9.97 5.47 3.72
N PRO A 69 -9.94 6.71 3.18
CA PRO A 69 -9.09 7.02 2.03
C PRO A 69 -7.63 7.04 2.45
N ARG A 70 -6.73 6.71 1.51
CA ARG A 70 -5.30 6.92 1.68
C ARG A 70 -5.02 8.40 1.96
N LYS A 71 -4.28 8.68 3.02
CA LYS A 71 -3.85 10.03 3.36
C LYS A 71 -2.65 10.45 2.51
N CYS A 72 -2.63 11.70 2.08
CA CYS A 72 -1.48 12.30 1.39
C CYS A 72 -0.24 12.20 2.27
N PHE A 73 0.91 11.89 1.67
CA PHE A 73 2.18 11.81 2.38
C PHE A 73 2.55 13.14 3.06
N ILE A 74 2.27 14.26 2.41
CA ILE A 74 2.75 15.59 2.84
C ILE A 74 1.78 16.30 3.77
N CYS A 75 0.46 16.21 3.53
CA CYS A 75 -0.53 17.05 4.23
C CYS A 75 -1.71 16.30 4.87
N ASP A 76 -1.67 14.97 4.90
CA ASP A 76 -2.69 14.07 5.47
C ASP A 76 -4.12 14.18 4.95
N ARG A 77 -4.42 15.12 4.05
CA ARG A 77 -5.69 15.19 3.30
C ARG A 77 -5.86 13.93 2.43
N PRO A 78 -7.09 13.59 1.99
CA PRO A 78 -7.28 12.47 1.07
C PRO A 78 -6.35 12.57 -0.15
N ALA A 79 -5.54 11.56 -0.39
CA ALA A 79 -4.48 11.59 -1.42
C ALA A 79 -5.03 11.84 -2.82
N LYS A 80 -6.23 11.29 -3.12
CA LYS A 80 -6.94 11.49 -4.40
C LYS A 80 -7.28 12.96 -4.65
N GLU A 81 -7.58 13.74 -3.62
CA GLU A 81 -7.85 15.17 -3.77
C GLU A 81 -6.57 15.93 -4.12
N CYS A 82 -5.47 15.63 -3.43
CA CYS A 82 -4.19 16.27 -3.69
C CYS A 82 -3.65 15.96 -5.07
N ALA A 83 -3.80 14.71 -5.54
CA ALA A 83 -3.43 14.29 -6.89
C ALA A 83 -4.27 15.03 -7.95
N ARG A 84 -5.59 15.11 -7.77
CA ARG A 84 -6.49 15.81 -8.70
C ARG A 84 -6.19 17.31 -8.77
N SER A 85 -5.91 17.95 -7.64
CA SER A 85 -5.63 19.39 -7.59
C SER A 85 -4.17 19.75 -7.84
N ARG A 86 -3.30 18.76 -8.07
CA ARG A 86 -1.83 18.93 -8.11
C ARG A 86 -1.32 19.80 -6.95
N ARG A 87 -1.82 19.52 -5.74
CA ARG A 87 -1.53 20.36 -4.54
C ARG A 87 -0.05 20.38 -4.18
N HIS A 88 0.65 19.29 -4.46
CA HIS A 88 2.09 19.14 -4.26
C HIS A 88 2.72 18.83 -5.61
N SER A 89 3.91 19.38 -5.83
CA SER A 89 4.74 19.04 -6.96
C SER A 89 5.24 17.60 -6.86
N VAL A 90 5.67 17.04 -7.99
CA VAL A 90 6.31 15.71 -8.02
C VAL A 90 7.61 15.72 -7.22
N ALA A 91 8.40 16.81 -7.32
CA ALA A 91 9.66 16.97 -6.58
C ALA A 91 9.42 16.94 -5.07
N GLU A 92 8.48 17.73 -4.53
CA GLU A 92 8.14 17.69 -3.09
C GLU A 92 7.73 16.29 -2.62
N MET A 93 7.02 15.53 -3.46
CA MET A 93 6.64 14.16 -3.13
C MET A 93 7.83 13.20 -3.12
N GLN A 94 8.74 13.33 -4.09
CA GLN A 94 9.96 12.53 -4.17
C GLN A 94 10.92 12.85 -3.02
N ASP A 95 11.06 14.13 -2.65
CA ASP A 95 11.89 14.57 -1.53
C ASP A 95 11.36 14.01 -0.21
N TYR A 96 10.05 14.14 0.05
CA TYR A 96 9.42 13.57 1.24
C TYR A 96 9.63 12.04 1.33
N ILE A 97 9.42 11.31 0.22
CA ILE A 97 9.62 9.86 0.19
C ILE A 97 11.09 9.50 0.45
N SER A 98 12.03 10.24 -0.14
CA SER A 98 13.47 10.01 0.02
C SER A 98 13.92 10.26 1.46
N GLU A 99 13.45 11.34 2.10
CA GLU A 99 13.72 11.64 3.51
C GLU A 99 13.13 10.56 4.43
N LEU A 100 11.89 10.16 4.19
CA LEU A 100 11.21 9.11 4.93
C LEU A 100 11.98 7.79 4.87
N TYR A 101 12.45 7.42 3.68
CA TYR A 101 13.27 6.23 3.46
C TYR A 101 14.62 6.33 4.17
N ALA A 102 15.34 7.44 3.99
CA ALA A 102 16.65 7.66 4.59
C ALA A 102 16.60 7.63 6.12
N LYS A 103 15.53 8.11 6.74
CA LYS A 103 15.33 8.10 8.19
C LYS A 103 15.13 6.70 8.78
N ASN A 104 14.54 5.78 8.01
CA ASN A 104 14.05 4.50 8.55
C ASN A 104 14.80 3.26 8.05
N VAL A 105 15.61 3.37 6.98
CA VAL A 105 16.35 2.23 6.39
C VAL A 105 17.87 2.38 6.51
N LYS A 106 18.38 3.60 6.71
CA LYS A 106 19.82 3.81 6.96
C LYS A 106 20.16 3.75 8.44
#